data_AF-A0A6C0ELD9-F1
#
_entry.id   AF-A0A6C0ELD9-F1
#
_cell.length_a   1.000
_cell.length_b   1.000
_cell.length_c   1.000
_cell.angle_alpha   90.00
_cell.angle_beta   90.00
_cell.angle_gamma   90.00
#
_symmetry.space_group_name_H-M   'P 1'
#
loop_
_entity.id
_entity.type
_entity.pdbx_description
1 polymer ?
#
loop_
_entity_poly.entity_id
_entity_poly.type
_entity_poly.pdbx_seq_one_letter_code
_entity_poly.pdbx_strand_id
1 'polypeptide(L)'
;MEVWKDVVGYEGLYTVSNMGRVRGPRKILSPGADGGGYLAVNLCKNGSQILTKVHRIVAFAFIPNPEQKPEVDHINRDRRDNRVENLQWSTKRENMTASNMESTG
;
A
#
# COMPACT_ATOMS: atom_id res chain seq x y z
N MET A 1 -8.79 -0.70 16.87
CA MET A 1 -10.00 -0.33 16.10
C MET A 1 -9.59 -0.09 14.65
N GLU A 2 -10.44 -0.43 13.69
CA GLU A 2 -10.19 -0.12 12.27
C GLU A 2 -10.55 1.34 11.97
N VAL A 3 -9.63 2.07 11.35
CA VAL A 3 -9.77 3.48 10.96
C VAL A 3 -9.79 3.56 9.45
N TRP A 4 -10.69 4.37 8.90
CA TRP A 4 -10.86 4.59 7.46
C TRP A 4 -10.52 6.04 7.11
N LYS A 5 -9.81 6.23 5.99
CA LYS A 5 -9.46 7.55 5.42
C LYS A 5 -9.73 7.55 3.92
N ASP A 6 -9.90 8.73 3.33
CA ASP A 6 -9.95 8.87 1.87
C ASP A 6 -8.66 8.39 1.21
N VAL A 7 -8.80 7.80 0.04
CA VAL A 7 -7.66 7.51 -0.84
C VAL A 7 -7.22 8.83 -1.49
N VAL A 8 -5.95 9.19 -1.31
CA VAL A 8 -5.37 10.43 -1.85
C VAL A 8 -5.56 10.50 -3.37
N GLY A 9 -6.14 11.60 -3.85
CA GLY A 9 -6.49 11.84 -5.26
C GLY A 9 -7.84 11.25 -5.70
N TYR A 10 -8.52 10.53 -4.81
CA TYR A 10 -9.80 9.84 -5.02
C TYR A 10 -10.80 10.11 -3.87
N GLU A 11 -10.68 11.28 -3.25
CA GLU A 11 -11.50 11.72 -2.13
C GLU A 11 -13.00 11.65 -2.45
N GLY A 12 -13.79 11.12 -1.51
CA GLY A 12 -15.24 10.93 -1.69
C GLY A 12 -15.64 9.77 -2.62
N LEU A 13 -14.69 9.14 -3.31
CA LEU A 13 -14.95 7.98 -4.18
C LEU A 13 -14.48 6.67 -3.56
N TYR A 14 -13.33 6.70 -2.88
CA TYR A 14 -12.71 5.53 -2.28
C TYR A 14 -12.16 5.86 -0.90
N THR A 15 -12.26 4.89 0.01
CA THR A 15 -11.60 4.94 1.32
C THR A 15 -10.71 3.72 1.52
N VAL A 16 -9.67 3.87 2.33
CA VAL A 16 -8.75 2.82 2.72
C VAL A 16 -8.69 2.72 4.24
N SER A 17 -8.61 1.50 4.75
CA SER A 17 -8.48 1.24 6.17
C SER A 17 -7.02 1.03 6.60
N ASN A 18 -6.73 1.29 7.87
CA ASN A 18 -5.43 0.98 8.46
C ASN A 18 -5.10 -0.54 8.45
N MET A 19 -6.08 -1.39 8.15
CA MET A 19 -5.94 -2.84 8.02
C MET A 19 -5.70 -3.29 6.57
N GLY A 20 -5.50 -2.37 5.62
CA GLY A 20 -5.22 -2.69 4.23
C GLY A 20 -6.44 -3.03 3.38
N ARG A 21 -7.65 -2.67 3.82
CA ARG A 21 -8.88 -2.86 3.03
C ARG A 21 -9.18 -1.59 2.24
N VAL A 22 -9.59 -1.75 0.98
CA VAL A 22 -10.02 -0.63 0.13
C VAL A 22 -11.52 -0.74 -0.11
N ARG A 23 -12.27 0.32 0.15
CA ARG A 23 -13.70 0.42 -0.08
C ARG A 23 -13.96 1.39 -1.22
N GLY A 24 -14.69 0.92 -2.23
CA GLY A 24 -15.19 1.74 -3.32
C GLY A 24 -16.67 2.08 -3.15
N PRO A 25 -17.30 2.68 -4.16
CA PRO A 25 -18.65 3.26 -4.05
C PRO A 25 -19.76 2.27 -3.66
N ARG A 26 -19.59 0.98 -3.95
CA ARG A 26 -20.63 -0.05 -3.74
C ARG A 26 -20.24 -1.15 -2.76
N LYS A 27 -18.95 -1.38 -2.55
CA LYS A 27 -18.44 -2.52 -1.77
C LYS A 27 -16.98 -2.34 -1.38
N ILE A 28 -16.53 -3.17 -0.45
CA ILE A 28 -15.10 -3.43 -0.26
C ILE A 28 -14.58 -4.17 -1.50
N LEU A 29 -13.46 -3.69 -2.03
CA LEU A 29 -12.81 -4.25 -3.20
C LEU A 29 -12.00 -5.48 -2.81
N SER A 30 -11.99 -6.49 -3.69
CA SER A 30 -11.14 -7.68 -3.56
C SER A 30 -9.85 -7.46 -4.34
N PRO A 31 -8.69 -7.29 -3.68
CA PRO A 31 -7.43 -7.06 -4.38
C PRO A 31 -6.96 -8.32 -5.11
N GLY A 32 -6.38 -8.14 -6.29
CA GLY A 32 -5.64 -9.18 -7.00
C GLY A 32 -4.14 -9.06 -6.73
N ALA A 33 -3.43 -10.19 -6.64
CA ALA A 33 -1.98 -10.20 -6.59
C ALA A 33 -1.42 -10.03 -8.02
N ASP A 34 -0.34 -9.25 -8.16
CA ASP A 34 0.43 -9.21 -9.41
C ASP A 34 1.45 -10.35 -9.49
N GLY A 35 2.25 -10.38 -10.56
CA GLY A 35 3.33 -11.36 -10.72
C GLY A 35 4.42 -11.29 -9.64
N GLY A 36 4.50 -10.19 -8.88
CA GLY A 36 5.37 -10.04 -7.71
C GLY A 36 4.68 -10.35 -6.38
N GLY A 37 3.41 -10.79 -6.37
CA GLY A 37 2.67 -11.05 -5.13
C GLY A 37 2.13 -9.79 -4.42
N TYR A 38 2.28 -8.60 -4.99
CA TYR A 38 1.73 -7.37 -4.43
C TYR A 38 0.24 -7.24 -4.74
N LEU A 39 -0.57 -7.04 -3.70
CA LEU A 39 -2.00 -6.79 -3.85
C LEU A 39 -2.27 -5.43 -4.50
N ALA A 40 -3.21 -5.41 -5.45
CA ALA A 40 -3.62 -4.24 -6.21
C ALA A 40 -5.13 -4.22 -6.46
N VAL A 41 -5.68 -3.01 -6.61
CA VAL A 41 -7.09 -2.75 -6.95
C VAL A 41 -7.18 -1.75 -8.11
N ASN A 42 -8.26 -1.83 -8.89
CA ASN A 42 -8.56 -0.82 -9.90
C ASN A 42 -9.32 0.34 -9.25
N LEU A 43 -8.75 1.54 -9.32
CA LEU A 43 -9.42 2.78 -8.95
C LEU A 43 -9.96 3.45 -10.20
N CYS A 44 -11.18 3.98 -10.15
CA CYS A 44 -11.85 4.60 -11.28
C CYS A 44 -12.22 6.05 -10.94
N LYS A 45 -11.84 7.00 -11.79
CA LYS A 45 -12.22 8.41 -11.68
C LYS A 45 -12.42 8.97 -13.07
N ASN A 46 -13.57 9.61 -13.31
CA ASN A 46 -13.91 10.26 -14.58
C ASN A 46 -13.81 9.33 -15.81
N GLY A 47 -14.19 8.05 -15.67
CA GLY A 47 -14.12 7.06 -16.75
C GLY A 47 -12.73 6.46 -16.98
N SER A 48 -11.68 6.99 -16.36
CA SER A 48 -10.34 6.39 -16.37
C SER A 48 -10.17 5.40 -15.22
N GLN A 49 -9.57 4.25 -15.51
CA GLN A 49 -9.22 3.24 -14.52
C GLN A 49 -7.70 3.10 -14.41
N ILE A 50 -7.20 2.96 -13.19
CA ILE A 50 -5.79 2.71 -12.91
C ILE A 50 -5.61 1.60 -11.88
N LEU A 51 -4.73 0.65 -12.19
CA LEU A 51 -4.34 -0.39 -11.26
C LEU A 51 -3.37 0.19 -10.22
N THR A 52 -3.78 0.21 -8.95
CA THR A 52 -3.01 0.82 -7.86
C THR A 52 -2.71 -0.19 -6.77
N LYS A 53 -1.47 -0.19 -6.25
CA LYS A 53 -1.03 -1.10 -5.18
C LYS A 53 -1.62 -0.73 -3.83
N VAL A 54 -2.11 -1.74 -3.10
CA VAL A 54 -2.77 -1.55 -1.80
C VAL A 54 -1.82 -0.96 -0.76
N HIS A 55 -0.61 -1.51 -0.60
CA HIS A 55 0.37 -0.95 0.35
C HIS A 55 0.66 0.54 0.12
N ARG A 56 0.72 0.98 -1.15
CA ARG A 56 0.92 2.41 -1.46
C ARG A 56 -0.28 3.23 -1.03
N ILE A 57 -1.50 2.80 -1.38
CA ILE A 57 -2.74 3.49 -0.96
C ILE A 57 -2.76 3.67 0.56
N VAL A 58 -2.44 2.61 1.31
CA VAL A 58 -2.39 2.64 2.78
C VAL A 58 -1.32 3.61 3.29
N ALA A 59 -0.08 3.48 2.81
CA ALA A 59 1.02 4.32 3.26
C ALA A 59 0.77 5.82 3.00
N PHE A 60 0.28 6.17 1.81
CA PHE A 60 -0.06 7.57 1.49
C PHE A 60 -1.16 8.16 2.37
N ALA A 61 -2.12 7.35 2.84
CA ALA A 61 -3.21 7.83 3.69
C ALA A 61 -2.83 7.92 5.18
N PHE A 62 -1.94 7.04 5.66
CA PHE A 62 -1.70 6.87 7.10
C PHE A 62 -0.31 7.22 7.59
N ILE A 63 0.72 7.19 6.73
CA ILE A 63 2.12 7.31 7.15
C ILE A 63 2.69 8.62 6.60
N PRO A 64 2.97 9.61 7.47
CA PRO A 64 3.68 10.82 7.06
C PRO A 64 5.02 10.49 6.39
N ASN A 65 5.36 11.21 5.33
CA ASN A 65 6.63 11.05 4.61
C ASN A 65 7.43 12.36 4.59
N PRO A 66 7.91 12.85 5.74
CA PRO A 66 8.64 14.12 5.81
C PRO A 66 9.95 14.08 5.02
N GLU A 67 10.56 12.90 4.89
CA GLU A 67 11.81 12.68 4.16
C GLU A 67 11.62 12.49 2.65
N GLN A 68 10.37 12.52 2.15
CA GLN A 68 10.03 12.34 0.73
C GLN A 68 10.63 11.07 0.10
N LYS A 69 10.69 9.99 0.89
CA LYS A 69 11.17 8.68 0.42
C LYS A 69 10.26 8.13 -0.69
N PRO A 70 10.82 7.58 -1.77
CA PRO A 70 10.04 7.26 -2.98
C PRO A 70 9.28 5.93 -2.91
N GLU A 71 9.69 5.01 -2.04
CA GLU A 71 9.21 3.63 -2.00
C GLU A 71 8.52 3.31 -0.67
N VAL A 72 7.65 2.31 -0.71
CA VAL A 72 6.98 1.76 0.48
C VAL A 72 7.39 0.30 0.57
N ASP A 73 7.85 -0.10 1.75
CA ASP A 73 8.35 -1.43 2.02
C ASP A 73 7.51 -2.14 3.09
N HIS A 74 7.51 -3.47 3.06
CA HIS A 74 6.86 -4.33 4.04
C HIS A 74 7.86 -4.81 5.08
N ILE A 75 7.70 -4.38 6.33
CA ILE A 75 8.65 -4.64 7.42
C ILE A 75 8.86 -6.14 7.63
N ASN A 76 7.78 -6.93 7.60
CA ASN A 76 7.83 -8.39 7.74
C ASN A 76 8.10 -9.15 6.43
N ARG A 77 8.36 -8.44 5.32
CA ARG A 77 8.56 -8.98 3.96
C ARG A 77 7.36 -9.74 3.36
N ASP A 78 6.21 -9.78 4.03
CA ASP A 78 4.96 -10.31 3.47
C ASP A 78 4.21 -9.21 2.71
N ARG A 79 4.28 -9.30 1.38
CA ARG A 79 3.65 -8.36 0.43
C ARG A 79 2.12 -8.34 0.51
N ARG A 80 1.51 -9.33 1.18
CA ARG A 80 0.06 -9.45 1.36
C ARG A 80 -0.42 -8.79 2.65
N ASP A 81 0.47 -8.58 3.61
CA ASP A 81 0.17 -7.89 4.87
C ASP A 81 0.27 -6.37 4.69
N ASN A 82 -0.84 -5.77 4.25
CA ASN A 82 -0.92 -4.33 3.93
C ASN A 82 -1.39 -3.48 5.12
N ARG A 83 -1.26 -3.97 6.36
CA ARG A 83 -1.59 -3.17 7.57
C ARG A 83 -0.59 -2.03 7.72
N VAL A 84 -1.06 -0.88 8.21
CA VAL A 84 -0.21 0.32 8.41
C VAL A 84 1.02 0.01 9.26
N GLU A 85 0.86 -0.80 10.31
CA GLU A 85 1.95 -1.19 11.22
C GLU A 85 3.05 -2.03 10.56
N ASN A 86 2.78 -2.60 9.38
CA ASN A 86 3.73 -3.40 8.62
C ASN A 86 4.35 -2.63 7.44
N LEU A 87 4.00 -1.36 7.25
CA LEU A 87 4.45 -0.56 6.12
C LEU A 87 5.36 0.57 6.58
N GLN A 88 6.38 0.88 5.78
CA GLN A 88 7.26 2.02 6.02
C GLN A 88 7.70 2.66 4.71
N TRP A 89 8.04 3.94 4.75
CA TRP A 89 8.71 4.60 3.63
C TRP A 89 10.18 4.22 3.59
N SER A 90 10.68 3.87 2.40
CA SER A 90 12.05 3.40 2.17
C SER A 90 12.69 4.05 0.95
N THR A 91 14.01 4.03 0.90
CA THR A 91 14.80 4.34 -0.29
C THR A 91 15.27 3.06 -0.99
N LYS A 92 15.54 3.14 -2.30
CA LYS A 92 16.11 2.03 -3.09
C LYS A 92 17.36 1.40 -2.46
N ARG A 93 18.17 2.21 -1.76
CA ARG A 93 19.45 1.79 -1.17
C ARG A 93 19.26 0.99 0.12
N GLU A 94 18.26 1.32 0.92
CA GLU A 94 17.89 0.57 2.13
C GLU A 94 17.28 -0.80 1.77
N ASN A 95 16.44 -0.84 0.72
CA ASN A 95 15.72 -2.05 0.30
C ASN A 95 16.63 -3.15 -0.27
N MET A 96 17.71 -2.78 -0.97
CA MET A 96 18.73 -3.73 -1.46
C MET A 96 19.60 -4.33 -0.35
N THR A 97 19.75 -3.65 0.80
CA THR A 97 20.64 -4.11 1.87
C THR A 97 19.97 -5.17 2.74
N ALA A 98 18.66 -5.05 2.97
CA ALA A 98 17.89 -6.04 3.73
C ALA A 98 17.81 -7.40 3.02
N SER A 99 17.84 -7.43 1.69
CA SER A 99 17.78 -8.66 0.89
C SER A 99 19.09 -9.46 0.90
N ASN A 100 20.19 -8.90 1.45
CA ASN A 100 21.53 -9.47 1.34
C ASN A 100 22.21 -9.77 2.70
N MET A 101 21.47 -9.74 3.81
CA MET A 101 22.00 -9.95 5.18
C MET A 101 21.52 -11.23 5.89
N GLU A 102 20.93 -12.20 5.18
CA GLU A 102 20.60 -13.52 5.74
C GLU A 102 21.19 -14.68 4.91
N SER A 103 22.50 -14.61 4.66
CA SER A 103 23.31 -15.77 4.28
C SER A 103 24.71 -15.60 4.84
N THR A 104 24.81 -15.66 6.16
CA THR A 104 26.05 -15.96 6.89
C THR A 104 25.62 -16.46 8.27
N GLY A 105 25.27 -17.74 8.28
CA GLY A 105 25.19 -18.60 9.46
C GLY A 105 25.82 -19.93 9.08
#